data_AF-A0A523VTS1-F1
#
_entry.id   AF-A0A523VTS1-F1
#
_cell.length_a   1.000
_cell.length_b   1.000
_cell.length_c   1.000
_cell.angle_alpha   90.00
_cell.angle_beta   90.00
_cell.angle_gamma   90.00
#
_symmetry.space_group_name_H-M   'P 1'
#
loop_
_entity.id
_entity.type
_entity.pdbx_description
1 polymer ?
#
loop_
_entity_poly.entity_id
_entity_poly.type
_entity_poly.pdbx_seq_one_letter_code
_entity_poly.pdbx_strand_id
1 'polypeptide(L)'
;GLDFRVYKRGADFEKDSAKFLIFPVFEGNPIELRDLDKMSRVAMSSRKDLIVATVDRLSKPIYYSVKKFQILNRGENGDLDDVR
;
A
#
# COMPACT_ATOMS: atom_id res chain seq x y z
N GLY A 1 0.59 -14.23 -4.95
CA GLY A 1 1.35 -13.84 -6.14
C GLY A 1 1.22 -12.34 -6.25
N LEU A 2 1.42 -11.77 -7.43
CA LEU A 2 1.01 -10.40 -7.70
C LEU A 2 -0.40 -10.52 -8.30
N ASP A 3 -1.43 -10.44 -7.45
CA ASP A 3 -2.69 -11.12 -7.76
C ASP A 3 -3.54 -10.39 -8.79
N PHE A 4 -3.61 -9.04 -8.77
CA PHE A 4 -4.28 -8.29 -9.83
C PHE A 4 -3.61 -6.95 -10.15
N ARG A 5 -3.55 -6.63 -11.45
CA ARG A 5 -3.19 -5.32 -11.99
C ARG A 5 -4.45 -4.61 -12.46
N VAL A 6 -4.75 -3.44 -11.89
CA VAL A 6 -5.96 -2.68 -12.24
C VAL A 6 -5.61 -1.39 -12.95
N TYR A 7 -6.33 -1.17 -14.04
CA TYR A 7 -6.15 -0.08 -14.97
C TYR A 7 -7.31 0.91 -14.83
N LYS A 8 -7.09 2.15 -15.27
CA LYS A 8 -8.18 3.12 -15.35
C LYS A 8 -9.20 2.63 -16.40
N ARG A 9 -10.46 3.02 -16.22
CA ARG A 9 -11.51 2.75 -17.21
C ARG A 9 -11.10 3.35 -18.56
N GLY A 10 -11.17 2.55 -19.62
CA GLY A 10 -10.81 2.95 -20.98
C GLY A 10 -9.31 2.91 -21.30
N ALA A 11 -8.48 2.34 -20.43
CA ALA A 11 -7.05 2.16 -20.70
C ALA A 11 -6.80 1.12 -21.81
N ASP A 12 -5.79 1.37 -22.64
CA ASP A 12 -5.22 0.43 -23.60
C ASP A 12 -4.19 -0.44 -22.86
N PHE A 13 -4.45 -1.74 -22.70
CA PHE A 13 -3.58 -2.62 -21.91
C PHE A 13 -2.17 -2.81 -22.49
N GLU A 14 -1.96 -2.50 -23.77
CA GLU A 14 -0.64 -2.60 -24.41
C GLU A 14 0.20 -1.33 -24.21
N LYS A 15 -0.45 -0.17 -24.08
CA LYS A 15 0.24 1.14 -23.98
C LYS A 15 0.22 1.72 -22.58
N ASP A 16 -0.87 1.55 -21.86
CA ASP A 16 -1.06 2.13 -20.54
C ASP A 16 -0.50 1.23 -19.45
N SER A 17 0.01 1.85 -18.39
CA SER A 17 0.48 1.12 -17.21
C SER A 17 -0.65 0.96 -16.19
N ALA A 18 -0.72 -0.21 -15.54
CA ALA A 18 -1.66 -0.42 -14.44
C ALA A 18 -1.44 0.61 -13.33
N LYS A 19 -2.53 1.20 -12.83
CA LYS A 19 -2.47 2.21 -11.75
C LYS A 19 -2.34 1.55 -10.38
N PHE A 20 -3.04 0.43 -10.18
CA PHE A 20 -3.12 -0.23 -8.89
C PHE A 20 -2.63 -1.67 -8.97
N LEU A 21 -2.05 -2.13 -7.86
CA LEU A 21 -1.93 -3.55 -7.55
C LEU A 21 -2.92 -3.89 -6.45
N ILE A 22 -3.73 -4.92 -6.67
CA ILE A 22 -4.67 -5.40 -5.68
C ILE A 22 -4.17 -6.72 -5.10
N PHE A 23 -4.11 -6.76 -3.77
CA PHE A 23 -3.82 -7.96 -3.00
C PHE A 23 -5.07 -8.38 -2.20
N PRO A 24 -5.69 -9.53 -2.50
CA PRO A 24 -6.84 -10.03 -1.75
C PRO A 24 -6.41 -10.65 -0.42
N VAL A 25 -7.17 -10.34 0.64
CA VAL A 25 -7.04 -10.93 1.97
C VAL A 25 -8.37 -11.56 2.34
N PHE A 26 -8.38 -12.87 2.49
CA PHE A 26 -9.60 -13.60 2.84
C PHE A 26 -9.85 -13.55 4.34
N GLU A 27 -11.05 -13.14 4.74
CA GLU A 27 -11.45 -13.10 6.14
C GLU A 27 -11.31 -14.49 6.79
N GLY A 28 -10.87 -14.52 8.06
CA GLY A 28 -10.60 -15.76 8.78
C GLY A 28 -9.22 -16.37 8.53
N ASN A 29 -8.46 -15.87 7.55
CA ASN A 29 -7.05 -16.25 7.38
C ASN A 29 -6.14 -15.17 7.99
N PRO A 30 -5.25 -15.53 8.94
CA PRO A 30 -4.29 -14.58 9.48
C PRO A 30 -3.31 -14.12 8.40
N ILE A 31 -2.91 -12.85 8.45
CA ILE A 31 -1.88 -12.26 7.59
C ILE A 31 -0.73 -11.73 8.44
N GLU A 32 0.51 -12.05 8.05
CA GLU A 32 1.68 -11.52 8.73
C GLU A 32 1.98 -10.08 8.29
N LEU A 33 2.39 -9.23 9.23
CA LEU A 33 2.84 -7.86 8.93
C LEU A 33 4.02 -7.83 7.95
N ARG A 34 4.88 -8.85 7.99
CA ARG A 34 6.00 -8.99 7.06
C ARG A 34 5.53 -9.17 5.62
N ASP A 35 4.41 -9.84 5.41
CA ASP A 35 3.86 -10.04 4.07
C ASP A 35 3.23 -8.75 3.54
N LEU A 36 2.56 -7.98 4.42
CA LEU A 36 2.08 -6.65 4.07
C LEU A 36 3.23 -5.68 3.70
N ASP A 37 4.36 -5.72 4.43
CA ASP A 37 5.55 -4.93 4.09
C ASP A 37 6.14 -5.33 2.74
N LYS A 38 6.25 -6.64 2.45
CA LYS A 38 6.71 -7.14 1.15
C LYS A 38 5.80 -6.64 0.01
N MET A 39 4.48 -6.76 0.16
CA MET A 39 3.52 -6.29 -0.84
C MET A 39 3.64 -4.78 -1.08
N SER A 40 3.78 -4.01 0.00
CA SER A 40 3.98 -2.57 -0.05
C SER A 40 5.24 -2.22 -0.85
N ARG A 41 6.37 -2.88 -0.57
CA ARG A 41 7.62 -2.70 -1.32
C ARG A 41 7.49 -3.02 -2.80
N VAL A 42 6.79 -4.10 -3.15
CA VAL A 42 6.56 -4.51 -4.55
C VAL A 42 5.69 -3.51 -5.31
N ALA A 43 4.63 -3.00 -4.69
CA ALA A 43 3.81 -1.96 -5.30
C ALA A 43 4.60 -0.66 -5.49
N MET A 44 5.34 -0.24 -4.47
CA MET A 44 6.19 0.95 -4.55
C MET A 44 7.29 0.83 -5.62
N SER A 45 8.00 -0.30 -5.69
CA SER A 45 9.06 -0.51 -6.67
C SER A 45 8.54 -0.54 -8.11
N SER A 46 7.30 -1.01 -8.31
CA SER A 46 6.61 -0.98 -9.59
C SER A 46 5.91 0.36 -9.89
N ARG A 47 6.05 1.36 -9.02
CA ARG A 47 5.38 2.68 -9.09
C ARG A 47 3.86 2.56 -9.22
N LYS A 48 3.27 1.61 -8.49
CA LYS A 48 1.81 1.39 -8.43
C LYS A 48 1.32 1.62 -7.01
N ASP A 49 0.07 2.05 -6.90
CA ASP A 49 -0.60 2.13 -5.61
C ASP A 49 -1.03 0.73 -5.15
N LEU A 50 -0.70 0.36 -3.90
CA LEU A 50 -1.17 -0.89 -3.30
C LEU A 50 -2.59 -0.70 -2.76
N ILE A 51 -3.48 -1.61 -3.17
CA ILE A 51 -4.82 -1.76 -2.63
C ILE A 51 -4.92 -3.13 -1.98
N VAL A 52 -5.39 -3.18 -0.74
CA VAL A 52 -5.73 -4.43 -0.06
C VAL A 52 -7.23 -4.65 -0.16
N ALA A 53 -7.65 -5.80 -0.68
CA ALA A 53 -9.06 -6.15 -0.82
C ALA A 53 -9.42 -7.23 0.21
N THR A 54 -10.14 -6.88 1.28
CA THR A 54 -10.62 -7.90 2.23
C THR A 54 -11.87 -8.56 1.66
N VAL A 55 -11.89 -9.88 1.58
CA VAL A 55 -12.97 -10.67 0.99
C VAL A 55 -13.63 -11.52 2.06
N ASP A 56 -14.92 -11.30 2.28
CA ASP A 56 -15.75 -12.10 3.19
C ASP A 56 -16.24 -13.40 2.52
N ARG A 57 -16.93 -14.25 3.30
CA ARG A 57 -17.53 -15.50 2.80
C ARG A 57 -18.71 -15.27 1.84
N LEU A 58 -19.25 -14.05 1.78
CA LEU A 58 -20.38 -13.65 0.93
C LEU A 58 -19.90 -12.97 -0.36
N SER A 59 -18.59 -13.03 -0.65
CA SER A 59 -17.95 -12.47 -1.84
C SER A 59 -18.10 -10.95 -2.01
N LYS A 60 -18.25 -10.20 -0.92
CA LYS A 60 -18.24 -8.72 -0.95
C LYS A 60 -16.85 -8.19 -0.58
N PRO A 61 -16.07 -7.67 -1.54
CA PRO A 61 -14.76 -7.11 -1.25
C PRO A 61 -14.85 -5.69 -0.69
N ILE A 62 -14.04 -5.40 0.33
CA ILE A 62 -13.79 -4.03 0.84
C ILE A 62 -12.35 -3.64 0.47
N TYR A 63 -12.16 -2.44 -0.07
CA TYR A 63 -10.87 -2.00 -0.60
C TYR A 63 -10.23 -0.93 0.30
N TYR A 64 -8.97 -1.15 0.67
CA TYR A 64 -8.16 -0.23 1.47
C TYR A 64 -6.96 0.25 0.68
N SER A 65 -6.76 1.57 0.66
CA SER A 65 -5.56 2.19 0.09
C SER A 65 -4.42 2.17 1.10
N VAL A 66 -3.26 1.66 0.71
CA VAL A 66 -2.08 1.60 1.57
C VAL A 66 -1.10 2.70 1.18
N LYS A 67 -0.67 3.49 2.16
CA LYS A 67 0.34 4.53 1.98
C LYS A 67 1.48 4.34 2.98
N LYS A 68 2.71 4.39 2.48
CA LYS A 68 3.90 4.45 3.32
C LYS A 68 4.05 5.86 3.86
N PHE A 69 4.26 5.97 5.17
CA PHE A 69 4.58 7.23 5.83
C PHE A 69 5.91 7.07 6.58
N GLN A 70 6.58 8.18 6.80
CA GLN A 70 7.77 8.26 7.66
C GLN A 70 7.44 9.22 8.79
N ILE A 71 7.67 8.79 10.02
CA ILE A 71 7.57 9.67 11.18
C ILE A 71 8.92 10.35 11.32
N LEU A 72 8.94 11.69 11.20
CA LEU A 72 10.12 12.48 11.52
C LEU A 72 10.12 12.74 13.02
N ASN A 73 11.15 12.24 13.71
CA ASN A 73 11.31 12.51 15.12
C ASN A 73 12.02 13.86 15.27
N ARG A 74 11.33 14.89 15.76
CA ARG A 74 11.95 16.18 16.06
C ARG A 74 12.67 16.04 17.39
N GLY A 75 14.00 16.01 17.36
CA GLY A 75 14.81 16.00 18.57
C GLY A 75 14.53 17.26 19.40
N GLU A 76 14.16 17.06 20.66
CA GLU A 76 14.22 18.11 21.69
C GLU A 76 15.69 18.39 21.99
N ASN A 77 16.27 19.40 21.34
CA ASN A 77 17.52 20.06 21.73
C ASN A 77 17.59 21.38 20.94
N GLY A 78 17.01 22.44 21.47
CA GLY A 78 16.95 23.74 20.79
C GLY A 78 16.89 24.97 21.70
N ASP A 79 17.05 24.82 23.02
CA ASP A 79 16.94 25.95 23.96
C ASP A 79 18.17 26.06 24.87
N LEU A 80 19.38 26.28 24.33
CA LEU A 80 20.54 26.71 25.16
C LEU A 80 21.54 27.67 24.48
N ASP A 81 21.38 28.08 23.22
CA ASP A 81 22.41 28.88 22.52
C ASP A 81 22.11 30.39 22.41
N ASP A 82 21.12 30.94 23.13
CA ASP A 82 20.72 32.36 23.02
C ASP A 82 21.07 33.23 24.25
N VAL A 83 22.18 32.91 24.93
CA VAL A 83 22.80 33.81 25.91
C VAL A 83 24.31 33.90 25.68
N ARG A 84 24.72 34.67 24.67
CA ARG A 84 25.99 35.42 24.64
C ARG A 84 25.85 36.70 23.83
#